data_AF-A0A0M3J8W5-F1
#
_entry.id   AF-A0A0M3J8W5-F1
#
_cell.length_a   1.000
_cell.length_b   1.000
_cell.length_c   1.000
_cell.angle_alpha   90.00
_cell.angle_beta   90.00
_cell.angle_gamma   90.00
#
_symmetry.space_group_name_H-M   'P 1'
#
loop_
_entity.id
_entity.type
_entity.pdbx_description
1 polymer ?
#
loop_
_entity_poly.entity_id
_entity_poly.type
_entity_poly.pdbx_seq_one_letter_code
_entity_poly.pdbx_strand_id
1 'polypeptide(L)'
;MLLKKRIHSLAGVVVPNDGKCHLDTRGYYTKSLEQDYPSIALLHQKIKERKANLIFAVTEKNKQLYRQLSEALPDVSSSVGVLADDSRNIVTLIEDEYRKISQKIIMVDNANATQGIRLSYRSKCLSGRALKETNVCDGIKVGDEVTFEVTLEATHCVKQRDFALRIGPSGLDETLAVDVHVQCDCDCQLHVSD
;
A
#
# COMPACT_ATOMS: atom_id res chain seq x y z
N MET A 1 11.44 -11.91 -1.29
CA MET A 1 12.61 -11.13 -0.85
C MET A 1 13.28 -11.86 0.30
N LEU A 2 14.40 -12.55 0.06
CA LEU A 2 15.16 -13.22 1.12
C LEU A 2 16.01 -12.17 1.86
N LEU A 3 15.51 -11.67 2.99
CA LEU A 3 16.31 -10.83 3.89
C LEU A 3 17.32 -11.70 4.63
N LYS A 4 18.45 -12.01 3.97
CA LYS A 4 19.61 -12.60 4.63
C LYS A 4 20.26 -11.49 5.46
N LYS A 5 20.19 -11.59 6.79
CA LYS A 5 20.86 -10.71 7.74
C LYS A 5 22.38 -10.89 7.61
N ARG A 6 23.02 -10.20 6.67
CA ARG A 6 24.46 -9.93 6.75
C ARG A 6 24.61 -8.60 7.47
N ILE A 7 25.42 -8.59 8.51
CA ILE A 7 25.61 -7.44 9.39
C ILE A 7 26.50 -6.44 8.64
N HIS A 8 25.92 -5.57 7.81
CA HIS A 8 26.68 -4.61 6.98
C HIS A 8 27.08 -3.33 7.72
N SER A 9 26.40 -2.97 8.81
CA SER A 9 26.78 -1.83 9.66
C SER A 9 28.19 -2.00 10.28
N LEU A 10 28.67 -3.24 10.43
CA LEU A 10 30.05 -3.55 10.87
C LEU A 10 31.08 -3.57 9.71
N ALA A 11 30.65 -3.40 8.46
CA ALA A 11 31.50 -3.48 7.26
C ALA A 11 31.72 -2.13 6.54
N GLY A 12 31.25 -1.01 7.12
CA GLY A 12 31.48 0.34 6.59
C GLY A 12 30.60 0.75 5.40
N VAL A 13 29.53 0.00 5.11
CA VAL A 13 28.54 0.36 4.09
C VAL A 13 27.56 1.37 4.70
N VAL A 14 27.66 2.65 4.30
CA VAL A 14 26.90 3.77 4.90
C VAL A 14 25.91 4.43 3.94
N VAL A 15 25.90 4.04 2.66
CA VAL A 15 25.04 4.69 1.66
C VAL A 15 23.63 4.13 1.77
N PRO A 16 22.59 4.95 2.01
CA PRO A 16 21.21 4.47 2.01
C PRO A 16 20.81 3.88 0.66
N ASN A 17 19.90 2.91 0.68
CA ASN A 17 19.31 2.38 -0.55
C ASN A 17 18.55 3.48 -1.30
N ASP A 18 18.78 3.61 -2.61
CA ASP A 18 18.16 4.66 -3.43
C ASP A 18 16.83 4.26 -4.06
N GLY A 19 16.39 3.01 -3.88
CA GLY A 19 15.14 2.47 -4.42
C GLY A 19 15.11 2.37 -5.94
N LYS A 20 16.28 2.36 -6.62
CA LYS A 20 16.40 2.24 -8.08
C LYS A 20 16.86 0.83 -8.49
N CYS A 21 16.72 0.54 -9.79
CA CYS A 21 17.18 -0.73 -10.37
C CYS A 21 18.68 -0.67 -10.63
N HIS A 22 19.42 -1.61 -10.05
CA HIS A 22 20.87 -1.77 -10.23
C HIS A 22 21.22 -3.22 -10.59
N LEU A 23 20.48 -3.82 -11.52
CA LEU A 23 20.78 -5.16 -12.03
C LEU A 23 21.75 -5.09 -13.21
N ASP A 24 22.77 -5.95 -13.24
CA ASP A 24 23.63 -6.14 -14.40
C ASP A 24 22.89 -6.92 -15.51
N THR A 25 23.54 -7.07 -16.68
CA THR A 25 22.97 -7.80 -17.82
C THR A 25 22.75 -9.29 -17.56
N ARG A 26 23.30 -9.83 -16.46
CA ARG A 26 23.12 -11.22 -16.02
C ARG A 26 22.07 -11.36 -14.91
N GLY A 27 21.47 -10.24 -14.48
CA GLY A 27 20.44 -10.22 -13.43
C GLY A 27 20.99 -10.16 -12.00
N TYR A 28 22.26 -9.85 -11.79
CA TYR A 28 22.84 -9.69 -10.45
C TYR A 28 22.76 -8.24 -9.95
N TYR A 29 22.45 -8.06 -8.67
CA TYR A 29 22.42 -6.75 -8.02
C TYR A 29 23.83 -6.21 -7.77
N THR A 30 24.18 -5.09 -8.40
CA THR A 30 25.54 -4.54 -8.43
C THR A 30 25.89 -3.70 -7.21
N LYS A 31 24.89 -3.17 -6.48
CA LYS A 31 25.10 -2.27 -5.33
C LYS A 31 25.10 -2.96 -3.96
N SER A 32 25.25 -4.29 -3.94
CA SER A 32 25.20 -5.08 -2.70
C SER A 32 26.28 -4.72 -1.66
N LEU A 33 27.43 -4.21 -2.09
CA LEU A 33 28.53 -3.78 -1.22
C LEU A 33 28.60 -2.25 -1.02
N GLU A 34 27.76 -1.50 -1.73
CA GLU A 34 27.80 -0.03 -1.71
C GLU A 34 26.62 0.56 -0.94
N GLN A 35 25.43 -0.05 -1.07
CA GLN A 35 24.20 0.42 -0.43
C GLN A 35 23.77 -0.48 0.71
N ASP A 36 23.21 0.12 1.75
CA ASP A 36 22.54 -0.58 2.84
C ASP A 36 21.20 -1.19 2.37
N TYR A 37 20.62 -2.02 3.23
CA TYR A 37 19.29 -2.57 3.02
C TYR A 37 18.23 -1.46 2.95
N PRO A 38 17.17 -1.64 2.14
CA PRO A 38 16.06 -0.70 2.12
C PRO A 38 15.36 -0.66 3.47
N SER A 39 14.93 0.54 3.87
CA SER A 39 14.04 0.69 5.02
C SER A 39 12.65 0.13 4.70
N ILE A 40 11.87 -0.18 5.74
CA ILE A 40 10.47 -0.64 5.59
C ILE A 40 9.64 0.42 4.86
N ALA A 41 9.86 1.70 5.16
CA ALA A 41 9.17 2.81 4.50
C ALA A 41 9.49 2.88 2.99
N LEU A 42 10.77 2.71 2.61
CA LEU A 42 11.17 2.68 1.21
C LEU A 42 10.56 1.46 0.48
N LEU A 43 10.55 0.30 1.13
CA LEU A 43 9.93 -0.91 0.60
C LEU A 43 8.42 -0.69 0.39
N HIS A 44 7.72 -0.15 1.39
CA HIS A 44 6.29 0.18 1.33
C HIS A 44 5.98 1.09 0.14
N GLN A 45 6.74 2.18 0.02
CA GLN A 45 6.60 3.13 -1.09
C GLN A 45 6.77 2.43 -2.45
N LYS A 46 7.85 1.66 -2.63
CA LYS A 46 8.12 1.01 -3.91
C LYS A 46 7.10 -0.07 -4.26
N ILE A 47 6.57 -0.80 -3.29
CA ILE A 47 5.51 -1.78 -3.54
C ILE A 47 4.23 -1.08 -3.97
N LYS A 48 3.83 0.02 -3.29
CA LYS A 48 2.66 0.82 -3.65
C LYS A 48 2.79 1.43 -5.05
N GLU A 49 3.94 2.02 -5.37
CA GLU A 49 4.25 2.57 -6.70
C GLU A 49 4.15 1.52 -7.82
N ARG A 50 4.55 0.27 -7.53
CA ARG A 50 4.53 -0.84 -8.49
C ARG A 50 3.25 -1.66 -8.46
N LYS A 51 2.29 -1.31 -7.59
CA LYS A 51 1.02 -2.03 -7.41
C LYS A 51 1.23 -3.54 -7.20
N ALA A 52 2.31 -3.89 -6.51
CA ALA A 52 2.68 -5.29 -6.30
C ALA A 52 2.05 -5.84 -5.01
N ASN A 53 1.76 -7.14 -5.02
CA ASN A 53 1.33 -7.88 -3.83
C ASN A 53 2.52 -8.66 -3.25
N LEU A 54 2.54 -8.83 -1.93
CA LEU A 54 3.70 -9.41 -1.23
C LEU A 54 3.33 -10.69 -0.48
N ILE A 55 3.92 -11.82 -0.89
CA ILE A 55 3.81 -13.09 -0.16
C ILE A 55 5.12 -13.34 0.60
N PHE A 56 5.02 -13.40 1.93
CA PHE A 56 6.12 -13.80 2.80
C PHE A 56 6.04 -15.32 3.04
N ALA A 57 6.83 -16.09 2.29
CA ALA A 57 7.03 -17.51 2.56
C ALA A 57 8.23 -17.69 3.51
N VAL A 58 7.97 -17.98 4.78
CA VAL A 58 8.98 -18.00 5.84
C VAL A 58 8.92 -19.27 6.67
N THR A 59 10.00 -19.63 7.34
CA THR A 59 9.98 -20.76 8.29
C THR A 59 9.13 -20.44 9.52
N GLU A 60 8.60 -21.46 10.20
CA GLU A 60 7.69 -21.28 11.36
C GLU A 60 8.29 -20.37 12.43
N LYS A 61 9.60 -20.48 12.69
CA LYS A 61 10.33 -19.66 13.67
C LYS A 61 10.24 -18.15 13.40
N ASN A 62 10.10 -17.75 12.14
CA ASN A 62 10.08 -16.34 11.73
C ASN A 62 8.67 -15.81 11.44
N LYS A 63 7.66 -16.67 11.50
CA LYS A 63 6.27 -16.34 11.12
C LYS A 63 5.73 -15.10 11.82
N GLN A 64 5.94 -14.98 13.13
CA GLN A 64 5.43 -13.85 13.91
C GLN A 64 6.10 -12.52 13.54
N LEU A 65 7.41 -12.54 13.29
CA LEU A 65 8.15 -11.36 12.85
C LEU A 65 7.62 -10.84 11.51
N TYR A 66 7.42 -11.74 10.54
CA TYR A 66 6.92 -11.34 9.23
C TYR A 66 5.42 -11.01 9.21
N ARG A 67 4.64 -11.55 10.16
CA ARG A 67 3.27 -11.07 10.40
C ARG A 67 3.25 -9.61 10.85
N GLN A 68 4.08 -9.25 11.83
CA GLN A 68 4.21 -7.85 12.27
C GLN A 68 4.69 -6.94 11.12
N LEU A 69 5.62 -7.42 10.29
CA LEU A 69 6.07 -6.67 9.12
C LEU A 69 4.95 -6.48 8.09
N SER A 70 4.12 -7.50 7.86
CA SER A 70 2.95 -7.43 6.97
C SER A 70 1.90 -6.45 7.50
N GLU A 71 1.64 -6.44 8.80
CA GLU A 71 0.73 -5.48 9.46
C GLU A 71 1.25 -4.03 9.42
N ALA A 72 2.57 -3.85 9.38
CA ALA A 72 3.20 -2.53 9.22
C ALA A 72 3.13 -1.96 7.78
N LEU A 73 2.50 -2.67 6.84
CA LEU A 73 2.31 -2.26 5.44
C LEU A 73 0.80 -2.14 5.11
N PRO A 74 0.05 -1.22 5.75
CA PRO A 74 -1.42 -1.21 5.78
C PRO A 74 -2.09 -0.95 4.41
N ASP A 75 -1.37 -0.38 3.45
CA ASP A 75 -1.89 -0.06 2.11
C ASP A 75 -1.51 -1.11 1.04
N VAL A 76 -0.75 -2.13 1.42
CA VAL A 76 -0.26 -3.15 0.50
C VAL A 76 -0.92 -4.48 0.81
N SER A 77 -1.46 -5.14 -0.21
CA SER A 77 -1.94 -6.51 -0.03
C SER A 77 -0.75 -7.44 0.18
N SER A 78 -0.60 -7.91 1.42
CA SER A 78 0.45 -8.83 1.81
C SER A 78 -0.08 -10.01 2.61
N SER A 79 0.63 -11.12 2.54
CA SER A 79 0.25 -12.34 3.25
C SER A 79 1.50 -13.09 3.74
N VAL A 80 1.32 -13.97 4.73
CA VAL A 80 2.41 -14.70 5.38
C VAL A 80 2.07 -16.19 5.43
N GLY A 81 2.85 -16.98 4.69
CA GLY A 81 2.77 -18.43 4.63
C GLY A 81 3.98 -19.10 5.28
N VAL A 82 3.77 -20.30 5.82
CA VAL A 82 4.84 -21.09 6.44
C VAL A 82 5.43 -22.05 5.43
N LEU A 83 6.68 -21.80 5.05
CA LEU A 83 7.44 -22.68 4.18
C LEU A 83 8.04 -23.83 5.01
N ALA A 84 7.79 -25.06 4.59
CA ALA A 84 8.42 -26.24 5.16
C ALA A 84 9.94 -26.18 4.97
N ASP A 85 10.70 -26.79 5.89
CA ASP A 85 12.17 -26.75 5.84
C ASP A 85 12.76 -27.36 4.55
N ASP A 86 12.03 -28.30 3.93
CA ASP A 86 12.36 -28.90 2.63
C ASP A 86 11.63 -28.26 1.43
N SER A 87 10.93 -27.15 1.66
CA SER A 87 10.18 -26.38 0.65
C SER A 87 9.16 -27.18 -0.16
N ARG A 88 8.78 -28.39 0.26
CA ARG A 88 7.83 -29.25 -0.49
C ARG A 88 6.44 -28.65 -0.66
N ASN A 89 6.05 -27.73 0.23
CA ASN A 89 4.75 -27.08 0.21
C ASN A 89 4.73 -25.72 -0.51
N ILE A 90 5.80 -25.34 -1.23
CA ILE A 90 5.86 -24.00 -1.86
C ILE A 90 4.73 -23.75 -2.86
N VAL A 91 4.32 -24.76 -3.63
CA VAL A 91 3.27 -24.62 -4.64
C VAL A 91 1.92 -24.34 -3.97
N THR A 92 1.51 -25.19 -3.03
CA THR A 92 0.25 -25.02 -2.30
C THR A 92 0.25 -23.75 -1.46
N LEU A 93 1.41 -23.37 -0.91
CA LEU A 93 1.56 -22.10 -0.19
C LEU A 93 1.27 -20.92 -1.12
N ILE A 94 1.88 -20.87 -2.32
CA ILE A 94 1.64 -19.77 -3.25
C ILE A 94 0.16 -19.70 -3.64
N GLU A 95 -0.47 -20.83 -3.93
CA GLU A 95 -1.90 -20.90 -4.27
C GLU A 95 -2.79 -20.36 -3.13
N ASP A 96 -2.55 -20.83 -1.90
CA ASP A 96 -3.33 -20.42 -0.73
C ASP A 96 -3.13 -18.94 -0.38
N GLU A 97 -1.89 -18.47 -0.43
CA GLU A 97 -1.53 -17.09 -0.13
C GLU A 97 -2.03 -16.12 -1.22
N TYR A 98 -1.92 -16.51 -2.49
CA TYR A 98 -2.53 -15.77 -3.60
C TYR A 98 -4.04 -15.70 -3.44
N ARG A 99 -4.69 -16.81 -3.06
CA ARG A 99 -6.12 -16.81 -2.80
C ARG A 99 -6.47 -15.80 -1.71
N LYS A 100 -5.78 -15.80 -0.56
CA LYS A 100 -6.03 -14.80 0.51
C LYS A 100 -5.93 -13.36 0.00
N ILE A 101 -4.92 -13.07 -0.83
CA ILE A 101 -4.73 -11.75 -1.45
C ILE A 101 -5.89 -11.41 -2.37
N SER A 102 -6.30 -12.32 -3.25
CA SER A 102 -7.41 -12.11 -4.20
C SER A 102 -8.78 -11.95 -3.53
N GLN A 103 -8.91 -12.45 -2.30
CA GLN A 103 -10.14 -12.38 -1.49
C GLN A 103 -10.17 -11.15 -0.58
N LYS A 104 -9.21 -10.23 -0.74
CA LYS A 104 -9.07 -9.02 0.08
C LYS A 104 -9.05 -7.79 -0.81
N ILE A 105 -9.89 -6.80 -0.47
CA ILE A 105 -9.89 -5.48 -1.08
C ILE A 105 -9.47 -4.47 -0.01
N ILE A 106 -8.48 -3.64 -0.34
CA ILE A 106 -8.03 -2.51 0.48
C ILE A 106 -8.23 -1.26 -0.37
N MET A 107 -9.10 -0.34 0.05
CA MET A 107 -9.26 0.94 -0.63
C MET A 107 -8.16 1.90 -0.21
N VAL A 108 -7.52 2.53 -1.20
CA VAL A 108 -6.43 3.50 -1.02
C VAL A 108 -6.70 4.75 -1.86
N ASP A 109 -6.09 5.85 -1.45
CA ASP A 109 -6.13 7.12 -2.17
C ASP A 109 -4.75 7.80 -2.23
N ASN A 110 -4.72 8.90 -2.99
CA ASN A 110 -3.57 9.80 -3.09
C ASN A 110 -3.82 11.15 -2.40
N ALA A 111 -4.77 11.24 -1.46
CA ALA A 111 -5.04 12.47 -0.76
C ALA A 111 -3.81 12.90 0.04
N ASN A 112 -3.53 14.19 -0.02
CA ASN A 112 -2.43 14.77 0.71
C ASN A 112 -2.97 15.77 1.74
N ALA A 113 -2.57 15.61 3.00
CA ALA A 113 -2.96 16.51 4.08
C ALA A 113 -2.60 17.98 3.79
N THR A 114 -1.56 18.24 2.98
CA THR A 114 -1.19 19.61 2.57
C THR A 114 -2.20 20.26 1.62
N GLN A 115 -3.14 19.49 1.07
CA GLN A 115 -4.27 20.00 0.27
C GLN A 115 -5.45 20.45 1.15
N GLY A 116 -5.30 20.39 2.48
CA GLY A 116 -6.35 20.80 3.41
C GLY A 116 -7.55 19.87 3.44
N ILE A 117 -7.42 18.63 2.96
CA ILE A 117 -8.50 17.63 2.95
C ILE A 117 -8.15 16.40 3.79
N ARG A 118 -9.20 15.70 4.23
CA ARG A 118 -9.12 14.40 4.92
C ARG A 118 -10.14 13.45 4.35
N LEU A 119 -9.74 12.20 4.12
CA LEU A 119 -10.65 11.11 3.76
C LEU A 119 -10.87 10.19 4.95
N SER A 120 -12.08 9.66 5.07
CA SER A 120 -12.40 8.53 5.93
C SER A 120 -13.21 7.47 5.16
N TYR A 121 -13.05 6.22 5.59
CA TYR A 121 -13.60 5.06 4.89
C TYR A 121 -14.49 4.24 5.81
N ARG A 122 -15.64 3.84 5.27
CA ARG A 122 -16.50 2.83 5.87
C ARG A 122 -16.77 1.75 4.85
N SER A 123 -16.76 0.49 5.25
CA SER A 123 -17.00 -0.62 4.35
C SER A 123 -18.24 -1.43 4.74
N LYS A 124 -18.94 -1.90 3.72
CA LYS A 124 -20.04 -2.85 3.81
C LYS A 124 -19.68 -4.05 2.92
N CYS A 125 -19.00 -5.01 3.51
CA CYS A 125 -18.57 -6.24 2.84
C CYS A 125 -19.70 -7.30 2.80
N LEU A 126 -19.39 -8.48 2.27
CA LEU A 126 -20.33 -9.58 2.06
C LEU A 126 -21.08 -9.98 3.33
N SER A 127 -22.40 -9.89 3.28
CA SER A 127 -23.33 -10.25 4.37
C SER A 127 -23.31 -9.35 5.62
N GLY A 128 -22.54 -8.27 5.63
CA GLY A 128 -22.61 -7.25 6.68
C GLY A 128 -23.78 -6.30 6.43
N ARG A 129 -24.83 -6.33 7.25
CA ARG A 129 -25.82 -5.22 7.25
C ARG A 129 -25.21 -3.93 7.80
N ALA A 130 -24.19 -4.04 8.65
CA ALA A 130 -23.57 -2.92 9.34
C ALA A 130 -22.33 -2.40 8.60
N LEU A 131 -22.29 -1.09 8.42
CA LEU A 131 -21.10 -0.34 8.01
C LEU A 131 -20.05 -0.40 9.12
N LYS A 132 -18.80 -0.69 8.77
CA LYS A 132 -17.64 -0.69 9.68
C LYS A 132 -16.67 0.41 9.28
N GLU A 133 -16.07 1.08 10.26
CA GLU A 133 -15.00 2.08 10.06
C GLU A 133 -13.71 1.38 9.63
N THR A 134 -13.62 1.02 8.35
CA THR A 134 -12.45 0.38 7.76
C THR A 134 -12.47 0.55 6.24
N ASN A 135 -11.28 0.64 5.65
CA ASN A 135 -11.05 0.61 4.21
C ASN A 135 -10.80 -0.81 3.67
N VAL A 136 -10.98 -1.84 4.49
CA VAL A 136 -10.69 -3.24 4.16
C VAL A 136 -11.97 -4.06 4.08
N CYS A 137 -12.03 -4.94 3.09
CA CYS A 137 -12.95 -6.07 3.05
C CYS A 137 -12.17 -7.37 2.79
N ASP A 138 -12.39 -8.36 3.65
CA ASP A 138 -11.78 -9.69 3.56
C ASP A 138 -12.83 -10.75 3.22
N GLY A 139 -12.38 -11.90 2.69
CA GLY A 139 -13.22 -13.07 2.42
C GLY A 139 -14.09 -12.95 1.16
N ILE A 140 -13.73 -12.05 0.26
CA ILE A 140 -14.43 -11.79 -1.00
C ILE A 140 -14.15 -12.92 -2.00
N LYS A 141 -15.12 -13.29 -2.83
CA LYS A 141 -14.94 -14.23 -3.95
C LYS A 141 -15.18 -13.53 -5.27
N VAL A 142 -14.73 -14.16 -6.36
CA VAL A 142 -15.02 -13.66 -7.70
C VAL A 142 -16.54 -13.60 -7.91
N GLY A 143 -17.03 -12.44 -8.32
CA GLY A 143 -18.45 -12.16 -8.54
C GLY A 143 -19.18 -11.53 -7.35
N ASP A 144 -18.52 -11.44 -6.19
CA ASP A 144 -19.05 -10.75 -5.02
C ASP A 144 -18.96 -9.22 -5.19
N GLU A 145 -19.99 -8.51 -4.71
CA GLU A 145 -20.02 -7.04 -4.70
C GLU A 145 -19.87 -6.51 -3.26
N VAL A 146 -19.09 -5.45 -3.11
CA VAL A 146 -18.88 -4.75 -1.83
C VAL A 146 -19.03 -3.25 -2.03
N THR A 147 -19.48 -2.54 -0.99
CA THR A 147 -19.65 -1.09 -1.04
C THR A 147 -18.73 -0.41 -0.04
N PHE A 148 -18.05 0.64 -0.48
CA PHE A 148 -17.29 1.54 0.38
C PHE A 148 -17.93 2.92 0.38
N GLU A 149 -18.21 3.46 1.57
CA GLU A 149 -18.56 4.86 1.76
C GLU A 149 -17.27 5.64 2.04
N VAL A 150 -16.99 6.64 1.22
CA VAL A 150 -15.83 7.51 1.36
C VAL A 150 -16.33 8.90 1.72
N THR A 151 -15.89 9.44 2.85
CA THR A 151 -16.19 10.81 3.26
C THR A 151 -14.98 11.68 2.96
N LEU A 152 -15.18 12.71 2.14
CA LEU A 152 -14.19 13.75 1.89
C LEU A 152 -14.53 14.99 2.72
N GLU A 153 -13.61 15.39 3.59
CA GLU A 153 -13.76 16.55 4.47
C GLU A 153 -12.71 17.60 4.12
N ALA A 154 -13.13 18.83 3.83
CA ALA A 154 -12.25 19.98 3.76
C ALA A 154 -11.98 20.52 5.17
N THR A 155 -10.74 20.42 5.63
CA THR A 155 -10.32 20.79 6.98
C THR A 155 -9.96 22.27 7.10
N HIS A 156 -9.37 22.85 6.06
CA HIS A 156 -9.04 24.27 5.98
C HIS A 156 -8.74 24.69 4.53
N CYS A 157 -8.81 25.98 4.28
CA CYS A 157 -8.53 26.55 2.97
C CYS A 157 -7.02 26.67 2.72
N VAL A 158 -6.57 26.12 1.60
CA VAL A 158 -5.19 26.21 1.11
C VAL A 158 -5.12 27.01 -0.19
N LYS A 159 -3.91 27.31 -0.67
CA LYS A 159 -3.71 28.04 -1.95
C LYS A 159 -4.07 27.18 -3.16
N GLN A 160 -3.70 25.90 -3.15
CA GLN A 160 -4.02 24.97 -4.23
C GLN A 160 -5.37 24.31 -3.94
N ARG A 161 -6.42 24.80 -4.58
CA ARG A 161 -7.82 24.41 -4.30
C ARG A 161 -8.43 23.49 -5.36
N ASP A 162 -7.74 23.35 -6.48
CA ASP A 162 -8.10 22.49 -7.60
C ASP A 162 -7.12 21.32 -7.69
N PHE A 163 -7.63 20.10 -7.60
CA PHE A 163 -6.82 18.90 -7.74
C PHE A 163 -7.67 17.66 -8.05
N ALA A 164 -7.02 16.67 -8.65
CA ALA A 164 -7.60 15.36 -8.92
C ALA A 164 -7.26 14.38 -7.80
N LEU A 165 -8.28 13.91 -7.10
CA LEU A 165 -8.20 12.82 -6.15
C LEU A 165 -8.46 11.50 -6.87
N ARG A 166 -7.63 10.48 -6.60
CA ARG A 166 -7.79 9.13 -7.13
C ARG A 166 -8.00 8.18 -5.97
N ILE A 167 -9.13 7.46 -6.01
CA ILE A 167 -9.51 6.48 -5.01
C ILE A 167 -9.66 5.13 -5.72
N GLY A 168 -9.04 4.08 -5.21
CA GLY A 168 -9.16 2.76 -5.84
C GLY A 168 -8.65 1.62 -4.98
N PRO A 169 -8.93 0.39 -5.40
CA PRO A 169 -8.38 -0.79 -4.74
C PRO A 169 -6.85 -0.84 -4.88
N SER A 170 -6.17 -1.18 -3.79
CA SER A 170 -4.72 -1.39 -3.77
C SER A 170 -4.33 -2.53 -4.71
N GLY A 171 -3.24 -2.33 -5.46
CA GLY A 171 -2.72 -3.33 -6.39
C GLY A 171 -3.41 -3.36 -7.76
N LEU A 172 -4.40 -2.50 -8.01
CA LEU A 172 -5.16 -2.45 -9.27
C LEU A 172 -5.01 -1.10 -9.99
N ASP A 173 -5.34 -1.11 -11.29
CA ASP A 173 -5.24 0.07 -12.16
C ASP A 173 -6.51 0.90 -12.18
N GLU A 174 -7.64 0.27 -11.93
CA GLU A 174 -8.95 0.91 -11.87
C GLU A 174 -9.01 1.86 -10.68
N THR A 175 -9.35 3.12 -10.96
CA THR A 175 -9.52 4.16 -9.94
C THR A 175 -10.71 5.05 -10.28
N LEU A 176 -11.41 5.51 -9.24
CA LEU A 176 -12.34 6.62 -9.31
C LEU A 176 -11.54 7.92 -9.28
N ALA A 177 -11.63 8.71 -10.35
CA ALA A 177 -11.11 10.06 -10.40
C ALA A 177 -12.18 11.05 -9.94
N VAL A 178 -11.84 11.88 -8.96
CA VAL A 178 -12.70 12.92 -8.40
C VAL A 178 -11.99 14.26 -8.58
N ASP A 179 -12.60 15.13 -9.39
CA ASP A 179 -12.13 16.51 -9.54
C ASP A 179 -12.67 17.35 -8.38
N VAL A 180 -11.77 17.81 -7.52
CA VAL A 180 -12.10 18.56 -6.31
C VAL A 180 -11.81 20.04 -6.55
N HIS A 181 -12.84 20.86 -6.32
CA HIS A 181 -12.74 22.32 -6.28
C HIS A 181 -13.18 22.84 -4.91
N VAL A 182 -12.22 23.27 -4.09
CA VAL A 182 -12.51 23.77 -2.74
C VAL A 182 -12.91 25.24 -2.81
N GLN A 183 -14.18 25.54 -2.51
CA GLN A 183 -14.68 26.89 -2.43
C GLN A 183 -14.33 27.52 -1.08
N CYS A 184 -13.54 28.59 -1.13
CA CYS A 184 -13.05 29.31 0.05
C CYS A 184 -13.29 30.81 -0.01
N ASP A 185 -13.59 31.33 -1.20
CA ASP A 185 -13.83 32.75 -1.43
C ASP A 185 -15.34 32.97 -1.60
N CYS A 186 -15.79 34.20 -1.35
CA CYS A 186 -17.17 34.60 -1.54
C CYS A 186 -17.31 35.35 -2.87
N ASP A 187 -18.43 35.16 -3.58
CA ASP A 187 -18.69 35.83 -4.87
C ASP A 187 -18.55 37.37 -4.80
N CYS A 188 -18.89 37.98 -3.67
CA CYS A 188 -18.78 39.43 -3.46
C CYS A 188 -17.35 39.97 -3.49
N GLN A 189 -16.34 39.11 -3.30
CA GLN A 189 -14.92 39.49 -3.39
C GLN A 189 -14.44 39.58 -4.84
N LEU A 190 -15.17 39.00 -5.79
CA LEU A 190 -14.87 39.05 -7.22
C LEU A 190 -15.35 40.36 -7.88
N HIS A 191 -16.19 41.14 -7.19
CA HIS A 191 -16.80 42.37 -7.70
C HIS A 191 -16.20 43.67 -7.09
N VAL A 192 -15.09 43.60 -6.36
CA VAL A 192 -14.39 44.81 -5.90
C VAL A 192 -13.49 45.32 -7.03
N SER A 193 -14.11 45.93 -8.04
CA SER A 193 -13.47 46.72 -9.08
C SER A 193 -14.48 47.74 -9.60
N ASP A 194 -14.64 48.81 -8.82
CA ASP A 194 -14.80 50.20 -9.31
C ASP A 194 -14.54 51.17 -8.15
#